data_AF-A0A7C2YJ79-F1
#
_entry.id   AF-A0A7C2YJ79-F1
#
_cell.length_a   1.000
_cell.length_b   1.000
_cell.length_c   1.000
_cell.angle_alpha   90.00
_cell.angle_beta   90.00
_cell.angle_gamma   90.00
#
_symmetry.space_group_name_H-M   'P 1'
#
loop_
_entity.id
_entity.type
_entity.pdbx_description
1 polymer ?
#
loop_
_entity_poly.entity_id
_entity_poly.type
_entity_poly.pdbx_seq_one_letter_code
_entity_poly.pdbx_strand_id
1 'polypeptide(L)'
;MSSEQELIKIEKLFKPRTIAVVGASKNVAKIGGTILKNILANGFSGKVYAVNPDAKEIMGVPSYPRLLDIPEEVDHAVISVPADKVPGVVEDAGKKGVKVLTIISSGFKETGRADLEEKIVEIARKYGVRILGPNVFGVVYTPTNLNATFGPEKVVKGKIAFMTQSGALGIALMAWTAMEGIGLSSVVSLGNMADIDPIDLAKFFVKDDNTKVIAMYLEGISSGRGQEFLGEFKSVTKIKPVIALKAGRSERGTKAIASHTGSLAGSDATYDSAFRQAGILRANDVEQLFDWAKMIASIESFDLTGKGFVII
;
A
#
# COMPACT_ATOMS: atom_id res chain seq x y z
N MET A 1 15.45 14.79 7.81
CA MET A 1 16.08 13.70 7.03
C MET A 1 16.14 14.11 5.57
N SER A 2 17.09 13.61 4.79
CA SER A 2 17.11 13.88 3.34
C SER A 2 16.01 13.09 2.62
N SER A 3 15.55 13.59 1.47
CA SER A 3 14.54 12.91 0.61
C SER A 3 14.98 11.50 0.18
N GLU A 4 16.29 11.29 0.05
CA GLU A 4 16.89 9.99 -0.29
C GLU A 4 16.73 8.96 0.84
N GLN A 5 16.94 9.36 2.09
CA GLN A 5 16.76 8.46 3.25
C GLN A 5 15.30 8.04 3.42
N GLU A 6 14.34 8.90 3.08
CA GLU A 6 12.92 8.55 3.06
C GLU A 6 12.61 7.50 1.99
N LEU A 7 13.15 7.66 0.78
CA LEU A 7 12.96 6.69 -0.29
C LEU A 7 13.56 5.31 0.04
N ILE A 8 14.70 5.27 0.71
CA ILE A 8 15.30 4.01 1.18
C ILE A 8 14.34 3.26 2.12
N LYS A 9 13.60 3.98 2.99
CA LYS A 9 12.61 3.34 3.87
C LYS A 9 11.39 2.84 3.11
N ILE A 10 10.89 3.60 2.13
CA ILE A 10 9.79 3.16 1.26
C ILE A 10 10.21 1.92 0.46
N GLU A 11 11.45 1.86 -0.02
CA GLU A 11 11.96 0.66 -0.70
C GLU A 11 11.92 -0.58 0.19
N LYS A 12 12.12 -0.45 1.51
CA LYS A 12 12.00 -1.57 2.46
C LYS A 12 10.58 -2.10 2.62
N LEU A 13 9.55 -1.38 2.17
CA LEU A 13 8.17 -1.89 2.11
C LEU A 13 8.03 -2.98 1.04
N PHE A 14 8.82 -2.89 -0.03
CA PHE A 14 8.73 -3.75 -1.22
C PHE A 14 9.86 -4.76 -1.31
N LYS A 15 11.07 -4.35 -0.92
CA LYS A 15 12.30 -5.15 -0.96
C LYS A 15 12.95 -5.32 0.42
N PRO A 16 12.23 -5.79 1.45
CA PRO A 16 12.86 -6.11 2.73
C PRO A 16 13.78 -7.33 2.60
N ARG A 17 14.89 -7.33 3.34
CA ARG A 17 15.72 -8.55 3.55
C ARG A 17 15.10 -9.44 4.63
N THR A 18 14.47 -8.82 5.61
CA THR A 18 13.84 -9.47 6.76
C THR A 18 12.48 -8.85 7.02
N ILE A 19 11.45 -9.70 7.13
CA ILE A 19 10.09 -9.30 7.50
C ILE A 19 9.64 -9.99 8.79
N ALA A 20 8.98 -9.25 9.68
CA ALA A 20 8.39 -9.79 10.90
C ALA A 20 6.85 -9.64 10.87
N VAL A 21 6.12 -10.69 11.28
CA VAL A 21 4.65 -10.66 11.39
C VAL A 21 4.26 -10.65 12.86
N VAL A 22 3.87 -9.48 13.37
CA VAL A 22 3.40 -9.29 14.74
C VAL A 22 1.92 -9.58 14.85
N GLY A 23 1.55 -10.49 15.76
CA GLY A 23 0.21 -11.06 15.80
C GLY A 23 0.07 -12.30 14.92
N ALA A 24 1.18 -12.89 14.48
CA ALA A 24 1.18 -14.20 13.82
C ALA A 24 0.52 -15.27 14.70
N SER A 25 -0.13 -16.26 14.07
CA SER A 25 -0.82 -17.33 14.76
C SER A 25 -0.70 -18.64 14.01
N LYS A 26 -0.70 -19.76 14.75
CA LYS A 26 -0.87 -21.11 14.17
C LYS A 26 -2.23 -21.29 13.52
N ASN A 27 -3.23 -20.52 13.95
CA ASN A 27 -4.55 -20.51 13.32
C ASN A 27 -4.53 -19.61 12.07
N VAL A 28 -4.57 -20.24 10.90
CA VAL A 28 -4.53 -19.57 9.59
C VAL A 28 -5.80 -18.79 9.24
N ALA A 29 -6.86 -18.94 10.03
CA ALA A 29 -8.08 -18.13 9.92
C ALA A 29 -7.96 -16.77 10.63
N LYS A 30 -6.98 -16.59 11.52
CA LYS A 30 -6.67 -15.27 12.09
C LYS A 30 -5.84 -14.49 11.07
N ILE A 31 -6.09 -13.17 10.99
CA ILE A 31 -5.44 -12.27 10.02
C ILE A 31 -3.91 -12.42 10.01
N GLY A 32 -3.24 -12.37 11.17
CA GLY A 32 -1.79 -12.55 11.24
C GLY A 32 -1.32 -13.95 10.81
N GLY A 33 -2.14 -14.98 10.98
CA GLY A 33 -1.89 -16.32 10.44
C GLY A 33 -2.03 -16.37 8.92
N THR A 34 -3.06 -15.74 8.36
CA THR A 34 -3.25 -15.62 6.90
C THR A 34 -2.10 -14.87 6.23
N ILE A 35 -1.66 -13.74 6.81
CA ILE A 35 -0.54 -12.96 6.29
C ILE A 35 0.74 -13.80 6.27
N LEU A 36 1.07 -14.47 7.37
CA LEU A 36 2.26 -15.32 7.43
C LEU A 36 2.18 -16.45 6.40
N LYS A 37 1.02 -17.11 6.28
CA LYS A 37 0.78 -18.13 5.26
C LYS A 37 1.02 -17.57 3.85
N ASN A 38 0.48 -16.40 3.53
CA ASN A 38 0.60 -15.80 2.20
C ASN A 38 2.05 -15.43 1.85
N ILE A 39 2.82 -14.88 2.80
CA ILE A 39 4.25 -14.60 2.62
C ILE A 39 5.02 -15.88 2.30
N LEU A 40 4.77 -16.96 3.04
CA LEU A 40 5.47 -18.24 2.86
C LEU A 40 5.05 -18.95 1.57
N ALA A 41 3.75 -19.01 1.28
CA ALA A 41 3.22 -19.69 0.10
C ALA A 41 3.66 -19.06 -1.23
N ASN A 42 3.93 -17.75 -1.24
CA ASN A 42 4.46 -17.07 -2.42
C ASN A 42 5.97 -17.24 -2.58
N GLY A 43 6.68 -17.74 -1.56
CA GLY A 43 8.13 -17.93 -1.63
C GLY A 43 8.91 -16.61 -1.54
N PHE A 44 8.53 -15.75 -0.59
CA PHE A 44 9.26 -14.51 -0.30
C PHE A 44 10.77 -14.76 -0.19
N SER A 45 11.57 -13.94 -0.87
CA SER A 45 13.01 -14.19 -1.04
C SER A 45 13.86 -13.89 0.20
N GLY A 46 13.29 -13.20 1.20
CA GLY A 46 13.99 -12.81 2.43
C GLY A 46 13.68 -13.71 3.63
N LYS A 47 14.17 -13.31 4.80
CA LYS A 47 13.90 -14.00 6.07
C LYS A 47 12.56 -13.59 6.66
N VAL A 48 11.83 -14.55 7.21
CA VAL A 48 10.51 -14.34 7.81
C VAL A 48 10.56 -14.72 9.28
N TYR A 49 10.07 -13.84 10.15
CA TYR A 49 9.91 -14.10 11.57
C TYR A 49 8.46 -13.91 12.01
N ALA A 50 8.00 -14.80 12.89
CA ALA A 50 6.75 -14.63 13.58
C ALA A 50 6.98 -13.92 14.92
N VAL A 51 6.02 -13.09 15.34
CA VAL A 51 5.99 -12.55 16.71
C VAL A 51 4.68 -12.94 17.36
N ASN A 52 4.79 -13.81 18.36
CA ASN A 52 3.70 -14.40 19.13
C ASN A 52 4.20 -14.73 20.55
N PRO A 53 3.48 -14.31 21.62
CA PRO A 53 3.93 -14.51 23.01
C PRO A 53 4.18 -15.96 23.42
N ASP A 54 3.43 -16.90 22.86
CA ASP A 54 3.35 -18.28 23.36
C ASP A 54 4.07 -19.29 22.46
N ALA A 55 4.19 -18.99 21.17
CA ALA A 55 4.76 -19.90 20.18
C ALA A 55 6.25 -19.62 19.96
N LYS A 56 7.07 -20.68 19.99
CA LYS A 56 8.49 -20.66 19.56
C LYS A 56 8.67 -20.85 18.06
N GLU A 57 7.67 -21.41 17.39
CA GLU A 57 7.64 -21.62 15.94
C GLU A 57 6.20 -21.56 15.43
N ILE A 58 5.99 -20.96 14.25
CA ILE A 58 4.70 -20.93 13.53
C ILE A 58 4.99 -21.20 12.05
N MET A 59 4.33 -22.21 11.45
CA MET A 59 4.50 -22.58 10.03
C MET A 59 5.96 -22.80 9.60
N GLY A 60 6.78 -23.38 10.48
CA GLY A 60 8.19 -23.65 10.20
C GLY A 60 9.11 -22.42 10.27
N VAL A 61 8.60 -21.24 10.66
CA VAL A 61 9.44 -20.06 10.91
C VAL A 61 9.64 -19.81 12.41
N PRO A 62 10.83 -19.34 12.83
CA PRO A 62 11.08 -18.95 14.22
C PRO A 62 10.09 -17.90 14.70
N SER A 63 9.58 -18.08 15.90
CA SER A 63 8.64 -17.18 16.56
C SER A 63 9.20 -16.66 17.87
N TYR A 64 9.08 -15.36 18.08
CA TYR A 64 9.59 -14.66 19.25
C TYR A 64 8.44 -13.97 20.01
N PRO A 65 8.52 -13.82 21.35
CA PRO A 65 7.44 -13.21 22.11
C PRO A 65 7.32 -11.71 21.82
N ARG A 66 8.42 -11.02 21.53
CA ARG A 66 8.43 -9.62 21.11
C ARG A 66 9.30 -9.40 19.88
N LEU A 67 9.01 -8.30 19.18
CA LEU A 67 9.76 -7.85 18.01
C LEU A 67 11.24 -7.56 18.34
N LEU A 68 11.52 -7.12 19.56
CA LEU A 68 12.87 -6.85 20.04
C LEU A 68 13.73 -8.11 20.20
N ASP A 69 13.10 -9.27 20.41
CA ASP A 69 13.81 -10.51 20.72
C ASP A 69 14.32 -11.22 19.46
N ILE A 70 13.88 -10.79 18.26
CA ILE A 70 14.44 -11.27 17.00
C ILE A 70 15.94 -10.91 16.98
N PRO A 71 16.85 -11.84 16.70
CA PRO A 71 18.29 -11.56 16.76
C PRO A 71 18.79 -10.69 15.59
N GLU A 72 18.09 -10.70 14.46
CA GLU A 72 18.49 -10.01 13.24
C GLU A 72 17.85 -8.62 13.10
N GLU A 73 18.40 -7.78 12.20
CA GLU A 73 17.72 -6.57 11.77
C GLU A 73 16.41 -6.91 11.05
N VAL A 74 15.37 -6.13 11.32
CA VAL A 74 14.06 -6.26 10.68
C VAL A 74 13.85 -5.03 9.78
N ASP A 75 13.71 -5.23 8.47
CA ASP A 75 13.50 -4.14 7.53
C ASP A 75 12.03 -3.68 7.57
N HIS A 76 11.10 -4.64 7.59
CA HIS A 76 9.65 -4.44 7.52
C HIS A 76 8.93 -5.25 8.60
N ALA A 77 8.02 -4.63 9.36
CA ALA A 77 7.14 -5.35 10.28
C ALA A 77 5.66 -5.16 9.91
N VAL A 78 4.93 -6.27 9.80
CA VAL A 78 3.48 -6.28 9.58
C VAL A 78 2.79 -6.49 10.93
N ILE A 79 1.92 -5.56 11.32
CA ILE A 79 1.33 -5.51 12.65
C ILE A 79 -0.16 -5.83 12.55
N SER A 80 -0.56 -6.97 13.14
CA SER A 80 -1.94 -7.47 13.18
C SER A 80 -2.34 -7.81 14.62
N VAL A 81 -2.34 -6.79 15.48
CA VAL A 81 -2.76 -6.89 16.91
C VAL A 81 -3.89 -5.89 17.20
N PRO A 82 -4.69 -6.06 18.27
CA PRO A 82 -5.71 -5.06 18.62
C PRO A 82 -5.12 -3.65 18.69
N ALA A 83 -5.86 -2.64 18.22
CA ALA A 83 -5.37 -1.27 18.05
C ALA A 83 -4.77 -0.67 19.34
N ASP A 84 -5.32 -0.99 20.51
CA ASP A 84 -4.81 -0.48 21.80
C ASP A 84 -3.39 -1.00 22.13
N LYS A 85 -2.97 -2.11 21.51
CA LYS A 85 -1.62 -2.66 21.65
C LYS A 85 -0.63 -2.11 20.62
N VAL A 86 -1.12 -1.50 19.54
CA VAL A 86 -0.28 -1.03 18.42
C VAL A 86 0.77 0.00 18.88
N PRO A 87 0.47 1.02 19.73
CA PRO A 87 1.49 1.96 20.18
C PRO A 87 2.71 1.28 20.84
N GLY A 88 2.48 0.24 21.65
CA GLY A 88 3.57 -0.53 22.27
C GLY A 88 4.42 -1.28 21.25
N VAL A 89 3.79 -1.84 20.21
CA VAL A 89 4.50 -2.51 19.10
C VAL A 89 5.28 -1.51 18.25
N VAL A 90 4.75 -0.31 18.00
CA VAL A 90 5.44 0.76 17.24
C VAL A 90 6.67 1.24 18.01
N GLU A 91 6.58 1.39 19.34
CA GLU A 91 7.72 1.71 20.21
C GLU A 91 8.79 0.60 20.17
N ASP A 92 8.39 -0.67 20.25
CA ASP A 92 9.30 -1.81 20.12
C ASP A 92 9.97 -1.85 18.74
N ALA A 93 9.22 -1.55 17.68
CA ALA A 93 9.75 -1.48 16.32
C ALA A 93 10.76 -0.34 16.15
N GLY A 94 10.48 0.81 16.75
CA GLY A 94 11.39 1.94 16.80
C GLY A 94 12.71 1.60 17.50
N LYS A 95 12.64 0.97 18.68
CA LYS A 95 13.82 0.48 19.42
C LYS A 95 14.60 -0.60 18.66
N LYS A 96 13.90 -1.45 17.90
CA LYS A 96 14.50 -2.48 17.04
C LYS A 96 15.17 -1.88 15.78
N GLY A 97 14.88 -0.63 15.45
CA GLY A 97 15.40 0.04 14.25
C GLY A 97 14.72 -0.39 12.95
N VAL A 98 13.46 -0.84 13.03
CA VAL A 98 12.65 -1.21 11.86
C VAL A 98 12.48 -0.01 10.93
N LYS A 99 12.53 -0.22 9.61
CA LYS A 99 12.47 0.89 8.65
C LYS A 99 11.03 1.29 8.33
N VAL A 100 10.15 0.30 8.18
CA VAL A 100 8.75 0.52 7.80
C VAL A 100 7.81 -0.47 8.50
N LEU A 101 6.62 0.00 8.85
CA LEU A 101 5.53 -0.80 9.44
C LEU A 101 4.34 -0.83 8.48
N THR A 102 3.70 -1.98 8.37
CA THR A 102 2.36 -2.10 7.78
C THR A 102 1.39 -2.41 8.89
N ILE A 103 0.56 -1.45 9.26
CA ILE A 103 -0.37 -1.58 10.39
C ILE A 103 -1.73 -2.03 9.86
N ILE A 104 -1.98 -3.33 9.94
CA ILE A 104 -3.21 -3.95 9.46
C ILE A 104 -4.42 -3.51 10.29
N SER A 105 -4.21 -3.33 11.58
CA SER A 105 -5.25 -3.06 12.57
C SER A 105 -6.10 -1.85 12.21
N SER A 106 -7.42 -2.03 12.27
CA SER A 106 -8.42 -0.95 12.30
C SER A 106 -8.72 -0.52 13.73
N GLY A 107 -9.58 0.49 13.89
CA GLY A 107 -9.93 1.15 15.13
C GLY A 107 -9.17 2.46 15.36
N PHE A 108 -8.84 3.23 14.32
CA PHE A 108 -8.10 4.49 14.47
C PHE A 108 -9.01 5.67 14.12
N LYS A 109 -8.51 6.61 13.29
CA LYS A 109 -9.25 7.81 12.88
C LYS A 109 -10.59 7.50 12.21
N GLU A 110 -10.67 6.41 11.46
CA GLU A 110 -11.90 5.95 10.79
C GLU A 110 -13.02 5.56 11.77
N THR A 111 -12.66 5.29 13.04
CA THR A 111 -13.63 5.04 14.13
C THR A 111 -13.69 6.19 15.13
N GLY A 112 -13.15 7.36 14.80
CA GLY A 112 -13.13 8.54 15.68
C GLY A 112 -12.01 8.58 16.72
N ARG A 113 -11.03 7.67 16.65
CA ARG A 113 -9.86 7.62 17.56
C ARG A 113 -8.62 8.23 16.90
N ALA A 114 -8.74 9.51 16.52
CA ALA A 114 -7.65 10.26 15.91
C ALA A 114 -6.45 10.43 16.85
N ASP A 115 -6.70 10.53 18.16
CA ASP A 115 -5.69 10.58 19.22
C ASP A 115 -4.76 9.35 19.19
N LEU A 116 -5.32 8.16 18.95
CA LEU A 116 -4.54 6.93 18.87
C LEU A 116 -3.72 6.86 17.58
N GLU A 117 -4.24 7.39 16.47
CA GLU A 117 -3.53 7.50 15.19
C GLU A 117 -2.36 8.49 15.29
N GLU A 118 -2.60 9.67 15.86
CA GLU A 118 -1.57 10.68 16.10
C GLU A 118 -0.45 10.12 16.96
N LYS A 119 -0.80 9.40 18.04
CA LYS A 119 0.17 8.75 18.92
C LYS A 119 1.09 7.75 18.20
N ILE A 120 0.57 6.90 17.31
CA ILE A 120 1.43 5.96 16.58
C ILE A 120 2.35 6.68 15.59
N VAL A 121 1.87 7.76 14.97
CA VAL A 121 2.69 8.59 14.07
C VAL A 121 3.78 9.34 14.84
N GLU A 122 3.48 9.88 16.03
CA GLU A 122 4.45 10.52 16.90
C GLU A 122 5.57 9.57 17.32
N ILE A 123 5.22 8.36 17.76
CA ILE A 123 6.20 7.33 18.14
C ILE A 123 7.04 6.94 16.91
N ALA A 124 6.41 6.70 15.76
CA ALA A 124 7.14 6.35 14.54
C ALA A 124 8.13 7.46 14.13
N ARG A 125 7.71 8.73 14.17
CA ARG A 125 8.58 9.88 13.89
C ARG A 125 9.76 9.98 14.86
N LYS A 126 9.54 9.78 16.16
CA LYS A 126 10.60 9.77 17.20
C LYS A 126 11.74 8.80 16.85
N TYR A 127 11.43 7.65 16.26
CA TYR A 127 12.42 6.64 15.89
C TYR A 127 12.81 6.66 14.41
N GLY A 128 12.22 7.53 13.61
CA GLY A 128 12.40 7.53 12.17
C GLY A 128 11.90 6.23 11.53
N VAL A 129 10.76 5.70 11.96
CA VAL A 129 10.07 4.59 11.29
C VAL A 129 8.96 5.17 10.41
N ARG A 130 8.70 4.56 9.24
CA ARG A 130 7.56 4.94 8.39
C ARG A 130 6.38 3.99 8.57
N ILE A 131 5.15 4.45 8.37
CA ILE A 131 3.91 3.67 8.53
C ILE A 131 3.10 3.65 7.23
N LEU A 132 2.84 2.45 6.72
CA LEU A 132 1.74 2.18 5.80
C LEU A 132 0.46 1.89 6.60
N GLY A 133 -0.59 2.66 6.34
CA GLY A 133 -1.89 2.57 7.02
C GLY A 133 -2.08 3.66 8.08
N PRO A 134 -2.71 3.35 9.25
CA PRO A 134 -3.25 2.04 9.66
C PRO A 134 -4.49 1.64 8.84
N ASN A 135 -5.19 0.59 9.29
CA ASN A 135 -6.42 0.09 8.66
C ASN A 135 -6.21 -0.32 7.19
N VAL A 136 -5.25 -1.22 6.97
CA VAL A 136 -4.87 -1.69 5.64
C VAL A 136 -4.96 -3.20 5.53
N PHE A 137 -5.17 -3.71 4.31
CA PHE A 137 -5.09 -5.15 4.07
C PHE A 137 -3.69 -5.68 3.78
N GLY A 138 -2.71 -4.79 3.65
CA GLY A 138 -1.30 -5.13 3.47
C GLY A 138 -0.71 -4.63 2.16
N VAL A 139 0.38 -5.28 1.75
CA VAL A 139 1.14 -4.96 0.53
C VAL A 139 1.55 -6.25 -0.20
N VAL A 140 1.52 -6.20 -1.53
CA VAL A 140 2.11 -7.18 -2.43
C VAL A 140 3.21 -6.52 -3.25
N TYR A 141 4.32 -7.22 -3.45
CA TYR A 141 5.33 -6.90 -4.43
C TYR A 141 5.80 -8.19 -5.12
N THR A 142 5.38 -8.38 -6.36
CA THR A 142 5.64 -9.61 -7.11
C THR A 142 7.12 -9.82 -7.50
N PRO A 143 7.98 -8.78 -7.64
CA PRO A 143 9.40 -9.00 -7.91
C PRO A 143 10.19 -9.67 -6.77
N THR A 144 9.77 -9.52 -5.50
CA THR A 144 10.38 -10.20 -4.33
C THR A 144 9.52 -11.35 -3.80
N ASN A 145 8.47 -11.71 -4.53
CA ASN A 145 7.46 -12.68 -4.11
C ASN A 145 6.83 -12.37 -2.74
N LEU A 146 6.75 -11.08 -2.39
CA LEU A 146 6.17 -10.64 -1.13
C LEU A 146 4.65 -10.52 -1.27
N ASN A 147 3.90 -11.37 -0.56
CA ASN A 147 2.46 -11.18 -0.34
C ASN A 147 2.19 -11.02 1.16
N ALA A 148 2.37 -9.80 1.67
CA ALA A 148 2.12 -9.44 3.06
C ALA A 148 0.68 -8.95 3.28
N THR A 149 -0.29 -9.63 2.68
CA THR A 149 -1.72 -9.32 2.81
C THR A 149 -2.49 -10.47 3.43
N PHE A 150 -3.71 -10.19 3.91
CA PHE A 150 -4.71 -11.22 4.18
C PHE A 150 -5.73 -11.38 3.03
N GLY A 151 -5.38 -10.90 1.83
CA GLY A 151 -6.16 -11.11 0.61
C GLY A 151 -5.90 -12.48 -0.02
N PRO A 152 -6.27 -12.63 -1.31
CA PRO A 152 -5.96 -13.82 -2.09
C PRO A 152 -4.47 -14.19 -2.02
N GLU A 153 -4.20 -15.49 -1.91
CA GLU A 153 -2.84 -16.01 -1.86
C GLU A 153 -2.08 -15.77 -3.18
N LYS A 154 -2.76 -15.98 -4.32
CA LYS A 154 -2.17 -15.89 -5.66
C LYS A 154 -2.37 -14.50 -6.25
N VAL A 155 -1.29 -13.93 -6.78
CA VAL A 155 -1.29 -12.73 -7.62
C VAL A 155 -0.56 -13.05 -8.92
N VAL A 156 -1.12 -12.61 -10.05
CA VAL A 156 -0.46 -12.78 -11.35
C VAL A 156 0.62 -11.72 -11.49
N LYS A 157 1.86 -12.13 -11.76
CA LYS A 157 2.98 -11.20 -11.96
C LYS A 157 2.79 -10.40 -13.26
N GLY A 158 3.01 -9.09 -13.20
CA GLY A 158 3.03 -8.22 -14.36
C GLY A 158 3.60 -6.85 -14.05
N LYS A 159 3.10 -5.81 -14.71
CA LYS A 159 3.72 -4.47 -14.73
C LYS A 159 2.81 -3.35 -14.20
N ILE A 160 1.69 -3.69 -13.58
CA ILE A 160 0.73 -2.73 -13.02
C ILE A 160 0.96 -2.61 -11.51
N ALA A 161 1.30 -1.42 -11.02
CA ALA A 161 1.26 -1.12 -9.59
C ALA A 161 -0.12 -0.56 -9.24
N PHE A 162 -0.88 -1.28 -8.43
CA PHE A 162 -2.21 -0.87 -8.00
C PHE A 162 -2.18 -0.39 -6.54
N MET A 163 -2.57 0.85 -6.29
CA MET A 163 -2.75 1.38 -4.93
C MET A 163 -4.21 1.75 -4.66
N THR A 164 -4.70 1.47 -3.46
CA THR A 164 -6.11 1.65 -3.13
C THR A 164 -6.30 2.14 -1.70
N GLN A 165 -7.08 3.19 -1.55
CA GLN A 165 -7.50 3.69 -0.24
C GLN A 165 -8.58 2.81 0.39
N SER A 166 -9.48 2.26 -0.42
CA SER A 166 -10.56 1.38 0.06
C SER A 166 -10.04 -0.03 0.33
N GLY A 167 -10.24 -0.51 1.56
CA GLY A 167 -9.80 -1.85 1.98
C GLY A 167 -10.61 -2.99 1.36
N ALA A 168 -11.93 -2.98 1.56
CA ALA A 168 -12.83 -4.04 1.08
C ALA A 168 -12.86 -4.11 -0.45
N LEU A 169 -12.99 -2.97 -1.13
CA LEU A 169 -12.92 -2.91 -2.58
C LEU A 169 -11.53 -3.32 -3.07
N GLY A 170 -10.46 -2.88 -2.40
CA GLY A 170 -9.10 -3.23 -2.77
C GLY A 170 -8.83 -4.74 -2.73
N ILE A 171 -9.28 -5.44 -1.70
CA ILE A 171 -9.19 -6.92 -1.61
C ILE A 171 -10.01 -7.58 -2.73
N ALA A 172 -11.24 -7.08 -2.98
CA ALA A 172 -12.09 -7.62 -4.04
C ALA A 172 -11.44 -7.47 -5.43
N LEU A 173 -10.84 -6.31 -5.71
CA LEU A 173 -10.10 -6.04 -6.95
C LEU A 173 -8.83 -6.87 -7.05
N MET A 174 -8.13 -7.09 -5.94
CA MET A 174 -6.99 -8.02 -5.89
C MET A 174 -7.41 -9.45 -6.25
N ALA A 175 -8.58 -9.91 -5.81
CA ALA A 175 -9.13 -11.21 -6.20
C ALA A 175 -9.55 -11.26 -7.66
N TRP A 176 -10.28 -10.24 -8.11
CA TRP A 176 -10.76 -10.14 -9.48
C TRP A 176 -9.62 -10.08 -10.50
N THR A 177 -8.57 -9.29 -10.24
CA THR A 177 -7.37 -9.23 -11.10
C THR A 177 -6.68 -10.59 -11.23
N ALA A 178 -6.63 -11.38 -10.16
CA ALA A 178 -6.09 -12.74 -10.21
C ALA A 178 -6.96 -13.69 -11.06
N MET A 179 -8.29 -13.54 -11.00
CA MET A 179 -9.24 -14.31 -11.83
C MET A 179 -9.13 -13.94 -13.32
N GLU A 180 -8.99 -12.65 -13.62
CA GLU A 180 -8.90 -12.11 -14.98
C GLU A 180 -7.50 -12.19 -15.61
N GLY A 181 -6.52 -12.75 -14.89
CA GLY A 181 -5.14 -12.85 -15.39
C GLY A 181 -4.42 -11.50 -15.50
N ILE A 182 -4.88 -10.46 -14.80
CA ILE A 182 -4.30 -9.12 -14.85
C ILE A 182 -2.99 -9.11 -14.06
N GLY A 183 -1.88 -8.92 -14.77
CA GLY A 183 -0.54 -8.97 -14.19
C GLY A 183 -0.17 -7.71 -13.38
N LEU A 184 0.04 -7.88 -12.08
CA LEU A 184 0.42 -6.82 -11.14
C LEU A 184 1.92 -6.89 -10.77
N SER A 185 2.57 -5.74 -10.71
CA SER A 185 3.88 -5.60 -10.06
C SER A 185 3.71 -5.40 -8.55
N SER A 186 2.66 -4.69 -8.14
CA SER A 186 2.37 -4.41 -6.74
C SER A 186 0.89 -4.19 -6.47
N VAL A 187 0.47 -4.50 -5.24
CA VAL A 187 -0.81 -4.06 -4.66
C VAL A 187 -0.50 -3.36 -3.34
N VAL A 188 -0.98 -2.14 -3.13
CA VAL A 188 -0.75 -1.40 -1.88
C VAL A 188 -2.07 -0.89 -1.32
N SER A 189 -2.44 -1.40 -0.15
CA SER A 189 -3.54 -0.86 0.63
C SER A 189 -3.06 0.37 1.40
N LEU A 190 -3.67 1.52 1.16
CA LEU A 190 -3.29 2.80 1.76
C LEU A 190 -4.03 3.08 3.09
N GLY A 191 -5.29 2.64 3.19
CA GLY A 191 -6.09 2.78 4.41
C GLY A 191 -6.22 4.25 4.83
N ASN A 192 -5.92 4.54 6.09
CA ASN A 192 -6.07 5.89 6.65
C ASN A 192 -5.02 6.90 6.14
N MET A 193 -3.90 6.44 5.57
CA MET A 193 -2.78 7.29 5.11
C MET A 193 -2.26 8.24 6.20
N ALA A 194 -1.98 7.70 7.39
CA ALA A 194 -1.48 8.49 8.52
C ALA A 194 -0.03 8.98 8.32
N ASP A 195 0.74 8.31 7.47
CA ASP A 195 2.12 8.67 7.14
C ASP A 195 2.45 8.43 5.65
N ILE A 196 2.62 7.18 5.21
CA ILE A 196 2.88 6.85 3.80
C ILE A 196 1.59 7.07 3.00
N ASP A 197 1.71 7.81 1.89
CA ASP A 197 0.59 8.16 1.01
C ASP A 197 0.95 7.93 -0.49
N PRO A 198 0.02 8.22 -1.44
CA PRO A 198 0.27 8.03 -2.87
C PRO A 198 1.50 8.77 -3.42
N ILE A 199 1.89 9.91 -2.83
CA ILE A 199 3.02 10.71 -3.29
C ILE A 199 4.32 9.96 -3.01
N ASP A 200 4.44 9.40 -1.82
CA ASP A 200 5.61 8.59 -1.43
C ASP A 200 5.73 7.34 -2.31
N LEU A 201 4.61 6.66 -2.55
CA LEU A 201 4.59 5.47 -3.40
C LEU A 201 4.90 5.79 -4.87
N ALA A 202 4.43 6.93 -5.39
CA ALA A 202 4.72 7.36 -6.75
C ALA A 202 6.23 7.59 -6.96
N LYS A 203 6.92 8.17 -5.96
CA LYS A 203 8.39 8.35 -6.01
C LYS A 203 9.16 7.02 -6.05
N PHE A 204 8.62 5.95 -5.46
CA PHE A 204 9.18 4.60 -5.61
C PHE A 204 8.84 4.02 -6.99
N PHE A 205 7.56 3.98 -7.35
CA PHE A 205 7.10 3.32 -8.58
C PHE A 205 7.63 3.97 -9.84
N VAL A 206 7.89 5.28 -9.86
CA VAL A 206 8.50 5.95 -11.01
C VAL A 206 9.92 5.45 -11.31
N LYS A 207 10.64 4.96 -10.29
CA LYS A 207 11.99 4.40 -10.41
C LYS A 207 12.04 2.87 -10.50
N ASP A 208 10.91 2.20 -10.32
CA ASP A 208 10.83 0.73 -10.30
C ASP A 208 10.68 0.15 -11.72
N ASP A 209 11.73 -0.46 -12.26
CA ASP A 209 11.71 -1.08 -13.60
C ASP A 209 10.68 -2.21 -13.77
N ASN A 210 10.18 -2.78 -12.66
CA ASN A 210 9.13 -3.79 -12.69
C ASN A 210 7.72 -3.18 -12.89
N THR A 211 7.58 -1.87 -12.66
CA THR A 211 6.32 -1.15 -12.78
C THR A 211 6.33 -0.27 -14.02
N LYS A 212 5.33 -0.45 -14.87
CA LYS A 212 5.16 0.33 -16.11
C LYS A 212 4.00 1.31 -16.04
N VAL A 213 2.96 0.98 -15.26
CA VAL A 213 1.80 1.83 -15.05
C VAL A 213 1.38 1.82 -13.59
N ILE A 214 0.97 3.00 -13.12
CA ILE A 214 0.45 3.19 -11.77
C ILE A 214 -1.07 3.37 -11.89
N ALA A 215 -1.83 2.49 -11.25
CA ALA A 215 -3.28 2.58 -11.14
C ALA A 215 -3.65 2.89 -9.69
N MET A 216 -4.53 3.87 -9.46
CA MET A 216 -4.94 4.26 -8.11
C MET A 216 -6.46 4.37 -7.95
N TYR A 217 -6.98 3.79 -6.87
CA TYR A 217 -8.31 4.10 -6.33
C TYR A 217 -8.16 5.10 -5.18
N LEU A 218 -8.68 6.31 -5.37
CA LEU A 218 -8.46 7.43 -4.46
C LEU A 218 -9.80 7.97 -3.95
N GLU A 219 -9.97 8.03 -2.63
CA GLU A 219 -11.13 8.69 -2.01
C GLU A 219 -10.82 10.16 -1.75
N GLY A 220 -9.58 10.46 -1.35
CA GLY A 220 -9.04 11.80 -1.27
C GLY A 220 -7.56 11.80 -0.91
N ILE A 221 -6.99 12.99 -0.74
CA ILE A 221 -5.65 13.20 -0.19
C ILE A 221 -5.74 13.96 1.13
N SER A 222 -4.75 13.78 1.99
CA SER A 222 -4.67 14.48 3.27
C SER A 222 -4.63 16.01 3.08
N SER A 223 -5.25 16.73 4.01
CA SER A 223 -5.30 18.20 3.97
C SER A 223 -3.91 18.82 3.87
N GLY A 224 -3.75 19.86 3.06
CA GLY A 224 -2.47 20.54 2.85
C GLY A 224 -1.50 19.85 1.87
N ARG A 225 -1.76 18.60 1.43
CA ARG A 225 -0.86 17.86 0.52
C ARG A 225 -1.13 18.13 -0.97
N GLY A 226 -2.14 18.93 -1.32
CA GLY A 226 -2.57 19.11 -2.71
C GLY A 226 -1.52 19.69 -3.67
N GLN A 227 -0.72 20.65 -3.20
CA GLN A 227 0.36 21.22 -4.02
C GLN A 227 1.49 20.21 -4.28
N GLU A 228 1.86 19.44 -3.25
CA GLU A 228 2.86 18.39 -3.37
C GLU A 228 2.37 17.26 -4.27
N PHE A 229 1.11 16.85 -4.14
CA PHE A 229 0.47 15.88 -5.03
C PHE A 229 0.58 16.34 -6.49
N LEU A 230 0.17 17.57 -6.78
CA LEU A 230 0.24 18.11 -8.13
C LEU A 230 1.68 18.17 -8.66
N GLY A 231 2.63 18.65 -7.85
CA GLY A 231 4.03 18.77 -8.23
C GLY A 231 4.70 17.43 -8.53
N GLU A 232 4.48 16.44 -7.66
CA GLU A 232 5.06 15.10 -7.82
C GLU A 232 4.45 14.38 -9.02
N PHE A 233 3.12 14.31 -9.10
CA PHE A 233 2.48 13.57 -10.19
C PHE A 233 2.72 14.22 -11.56
N LYS A 234 2.87 15.54 -11.65
CA LYS A 234 3.29 16.22 -12.90
C LYS A 234 4.69 15.80 -13.37
N SER A 235 5.55 15.36 -12.45
CA SER A 235 6.87 14.84 -12.77
C SER A 235 6.81 13.35 -13.10
N VAL A 236 6.05 12.57 -12.32
CA VAL A 236 5.87 11.13 -12.50
C VAL A 236 5.22 10.79 -13.85
N THR A 237 4.16 11.51 -14.23
CA THR A 237 3.40 11.23 -15.48
C THR A 237 4.20 11.47 -16.75
N LYS A 238 5.30 12.23 -16.69
CA LYS A 238 6.25 12.38 -17.80
C LYS A 238 7.09 11.13 -18.05
N ILE A 239 7.19 10.24 -17.06
CA ILE A 239 8.03 9.05 -17.10
C ILE A 239 7.17 7.80 -17.17
N LYS A 240 6.11 7.70 -16.34
CA LYS A 240 5.21 6.55 -16.28
C LYS A 240 3.76 7.00 -16.30
N PRO A 241 2.89 6.38 -17.12
CA PRO A 241 1.46 6.65 -17.07
C PRO A 241 0.86 6.39 -15.70
N VAL A 242 -0.02 7.28 -15.28
CA VAL A 242 -0.77 7.18 -14.03
C VAL A 242 -2.26 7.27 -14.34
N ILE A 243 -3.04 6.30 -13.85
CA ILE A 243 -4.49 6.25 -13.99
C ILE A 243 -5.12 6.32 -12.60
N ALA A 244 -6.12 7.19 -12.43
CA ALA A 244 -6.83 7.37 -11.18
C ALA A 244 -8.33 7.17 -11.34
N LEU A 245 -8.90 6.33 -10.47
CA LEU A 245 -10.34 6.29 -10.21
C LEU A 245 -10.62 7.09 -8.94
N LYS A 246 -11.26 8.26 -9.09
CA LYS A 246 -11.71 9.08 -7.97
C LYS A 246 -13.06 8.58 -7.45
N ALA A 247 -13.10 8.11 -6.21
CA ALA A 247 -14.33 7.74 -5.53
C ALA A 247 -15.15 8.98 -5.13
N GLY A 248 -16.46 8.82 -4.94
CA GLY A 248 -17.34 9.91 -4.45
C GLY A 248 -17.46 11.07 -5.42
N ARG A 249 -17.86 10.77 -6.66
CA ARG A 249 -18.02 11.77 -7.74
C ARG A 249 -19.31 12.58 -7.63
N SER A 250 -20.34 12.01 -7.03
CA SER A 250 -21.62 12.70 -6.77
C SER A 250 -21.63 13.30 -5.37
N GLU A 251 -22.39 14.37 -5.15
CA GLU A 251 -22.55 14.96 -3.80
C GLU A 251 -22.93 13.93 -2.74
N ARG A 252 -23.78 12.96 -3.10
CA ARG A 252 -24.17 11.85 -2.23
C ARG A 252 -22.99 10.91 -1.91
N GLY A 253 -22.17 10.59 -2.91
CA GLY A 253 -20.96 9.79 -2.74
C GLY A 253 -19.89 10.51 -1.91
N THR A 254 -19.70 11.80 -2.16
CA THR A 254 -18.83 12.70 -1.38
C THR A 254 -19.19 12.71 0.10
N LYS A 255 -20.48 12.85 0.43
CA LYS A 255 -20.98 12.79 1.82
C LYS A 255 -20.77 11.42 2.46
N ALA A 256 -21.00 10.33 1.72
CA ALA A 256 -20.79 8.96 2.22
C ALA A 256 -19.31 8.68 2.55
N ILE A 257 -18.39 9.18 1.72
CA ILE A 257 -16.95 9.07 1.99
C ILE A 257 -16.56 9.92 3.19
N ALA A 258 -17.04 11.16 3.29
CA ALA A 258 -16.74 12.05 4.42
C ALA A 258 -17.13 11.44 5.78
N SER A 259 -18.27 10.72 5.84
CA SER A 259 -18.67 9.98 7.05
C SER A 259 -17.81 8.76 7.36
N HIS A 260 -17.13 8.19 6.36
CA HIS A 260 -16.32 6.98 6.51
C HIS A 260 -14.84 7.28 6.83
N THR A 261 -14.29 8.38 6.30
CA THR A 261 -12.87 8.75 6.49
C THR A 261 -12.66 9.86 7.52
N GLY A 262 -13.73 10.50 7.99
CA GLY A 262 -13.66 11.63 8.92
C GLY A 262 -12.97 12.88 8.35
N SER A 263 -12.89 13.00 7.01
CA SER A 263 -12.25 14.14 6.33
C SER A 263 -13.24 14.94 5.48
N LEU A 264 -13.03 16.25 5.36
CA LEU A 264 -13.78 17.08 4.40
C LEU A 264 -13.50 16.57 2.99
N ALA A 265 -14.51 16.02 2.32
CA ALA A 265 -14.34 15.52 0.98
C ALA A 265 -14.16 16.71 0.01
N GLY A 266 -12.99 16.76 -0.64
CA GLY A 266 -12.68 17.83 -1.60
C GLY A 266 -13.59 17.80 -2.82
N SER A 267 -13.85 18.96 -3.43
CA SER A 267 -14.69 19.09 -4.61
C SER A 267 -14.19 18.23 -5.77
N ASP A 268 -15.11 17.51 -6.43
CA ASP A 268 -14.80 16.68 -7.60
C ASP A 268 -14.12 17.49 -8.72
N ALA A 269 -14.60 18.72 -8.96
CA ALA A 269 -14.03 19.63 -9.96
C ALA A 269 -12.58 20.03 -9.65
N THR A 270 -12.21 20.12 -8.37
CA THR A 270 -10.84 20.38 -7.93
C THR A 270 -9.94 19.18 -8.23
N TYR A 271 -10.40 17.97 -7.93
CA TYR A 271 -9.66 16.75 -8.28
C TYR A 271 -9.52 16.58 -9.80
N ASP A 272 -10.58 16.86 -10.55
CA ASP A 272 -10.55 16.82 -12.02
C ASP A 272 -9.48 17.76 -12.59
N SER A 273 -9.50 19.01 -12.13
CA SER A 273 -8.52 20.02 -12.54
C SER A 273 -7.10 19.63 -12.15
N ALA A 274 -6.91 19.11 -10.93
CA ALA A 274 -5.61 18.66 -10.45
C ALA A 274 -5.08 17.47 -11.26
N PHE A 275 -5.92 16.47 -11.55
CA PHE A 275 -5.54 15.32 -12.37
C PHE A 275 -5.15 15.74 -13.78
N ARG A 276 -5.93 16.62 -14.41
CA ARG A 276 -5.61 17.15 -15.74
C ARG A 276 -4.28 17.91 -15.75
N GLN A 277 -4.02 18.77 -14.76
CA GLN A 277 -2.75 19.51 -14.66
C GLN A 277 -1.55 18.61 -14.35
N ALA A 278 -1.77 17.52 -13.60
CA ALA A 278 -0.77 16.52 -13.29
C ALA A 278 -0.51 15.52 -14.44
N GLY A 279 -1.35 15.50 -15.48
CA GLY A 279 -1.27 14.50 -16.55
C GLY A 279 -1.77 13.11 -16.15
N ILE A 280 -2.58 13.02 -15.10
CA ILE A 280 -3.18 11.77 -14.61
C ILE A 280 -4.42 11.46 -15.46
N LEU A 281 -4.50 10.23 -15.98
CA LEU A 281 -5.67 9.75 -16.70
C LEU A 281 -6.78 9.42 -15.70
N ARG A 282 -7.90 10.11 -15.77
CA ARG A 282 -9.02 9.89 -14.85
C ARG A 282 -9.96 8.81 -15.41
N ALA A 283 -9.99 7.64 -14.78
CA ALA A 283 -10.93 6.58 -15.09
C ALA A 283 -12.31 6.87 -14.47
N ASN A 284 -13.36 6.42 -15.14
CA ASN A 284 -14.74 6.64 -14.71
C ASN A 284 -15.25 5.55 -13.75
N ASP A 285 -14.74 4.35 -13.90
CA ASP A 285 -15.10 3.14 -13.16
C ASP A 285 -13.89 2.18 -13.11
N VAL A 286 -14.09 1.04 -12.44
CA VAL A 286 -13.07 0.02 -12.26
C VAL A 286 -12.67 -0.65 -13.57
N GLU A 287 -13.64 -0.90 -14.46
CA GLU A 287 -13.40 -1.56 -15.75
C GLU A 287 -12.46 -0.69 -16.59
N GLN A 288 -12.78 0.58 -16.75
CA GLN A 288 -11.94 1.53 -17.46
C GLN A 288 -10.56 1.71 -16.82
N LEU A 289 -10.47 1.73 -15.47
CA LEU A 289 -9.19 1.79 -14.76
C LEU A 289 -8.27 0.63 -15.18
N PHE A 290 -8.78 -0.59 -15.19
CA PHE A 290 -7.99 -1.77 -15.50
C PHE A 290 -7.82 -2.01 -17.00
N ASP A 291 -8.77 -1.64 -17.85
CA ASP A 291 -8.62 -1.72 -19.31
C ASP A 291 -7.48 -0.83 -19.80
N TRP A 292 -7.45 0.43 -19.35
CA TRP A 292 -6.35 1.34 -19.66
C TRP A 292 -5.03 0.83 -19.11
N ALA A 293 -5.02 0.31 -17.86
CA ALA A 293 -3.80 -0.22 -17.26
C ALA A 293 -3.27 -1.45 -18.01
N LYS A 294 -4.14 -2.39 -18.42
CA LYS A 294 -3.79 -3.58 -19.21
C LYS A 294 -3.22 -3.18 -20.57
N MET A 295 -3.92 -2.30 -21.29
CA MET A 295 -3.48 -1.80 -22.58
C MET A 295 -2.06 -1.20 -22.46
N ILE A 296 -1.88 -0.26 -21.54
CA ILE A 296 -0.58 0.39 -21.32
C ILE A 296 0.50 -0.63 -20.92
N ALA A 297 0.18 -1.56 -20.02
CA ALA A 297 1.14 -2.56 -19.56
C ALA A 297 1.64 -3.45 -20.71
N SER A 298 0.81 -3.69 -21.74
CA SER A 298 1.13 -4.52 -22.90
C SER A 298 1.98 -3.82 -23.99
N ILE A 299 1.91 -2.50 -24.14
CA ILE A 299 2.51 -1.76 -25.27
C ILE A 299 4.04 -1.59 -25.12
N GLU A 300 4.87 -2.16 -25.99
CA GLU A 300 6.34 -2.06 -25.83
C GLU A 300 6.88 -0.62 -25.86
N SER A 301 6.34 0.25 -26.72
CA SER A 301 6.72 1.66 -26.80
C SER A 301 5.51 2.58 -27.00
N PHE A 302 5.54 3.75 -26.35
CA PHE A 302 4.55 4.81 -26.55
C PHE A 302 4.85 5.68 -27.79
N ASP A 303 5.70 5.20 -28.70
CA ASP A 303 6.08 5.94 -29.89
C ASP A 303 5.01 5.80 -30.99
N LEU A 304 3.85 6.37 -30.71
CA LEU A 304 2.79 6.55 -31.69
C LEU A 304 3.22 7.73 -32.59
N THR A 305 4.15 7.49 -33.52
CA THR A 305 4.74 8.48 -34.44
C THR A 305 3.73 9.11 -35.43
N GLY A 306 2.43 9.07 -35.15
CA GLY A 306 1.38 9.71 -35.95
C GLY A 306 1.11 9.08 -37.32
N LYS A 307 1.65 7.89 -37.62
CA LYS A 307 1.49 7.24 -38.95
C LYS A 307 0.13 6.52 -39.15
N GLY A 308 -0.83 6.75 -38.27
CA GLY A 308 -2.18 6.18 -38.33
C GLY A 308 -2.41 5.07 -37.31
N PHE A 309 -3.58 5.10 -36.66
CA PHE A 309 -4.11 3.99 -35.87
C PHE A 309 -5.02 3.19 -36.79
N VAL A 310 -4.73 1.90 -36.99
CA VAL A 310 -5.52 1.02 -37.87
C VAL A 310 -6.43 0.16 -37.00
N ILE A 311 -7.73 0.18 -37.30
CA ILE A 311 -8.72 -0.75 -36.75
C ILE A 311 -8.99 -1.76 -37.85
N ILE A 312 -8.68 -3.04 -37.60
CA ILE A 312 -8.90 -4.16 -38.52
C ILE A 312 -10.17 -4.89 -38.10
#